data_AF-A0A0L6TX13-F1
#
_entry.id   AF-A0A0L6TX13-F1
#
_cell.length_a   1.000
_cell.length_b   1.000
_cell.length_c   1.000
_cell.angle_alpha   90.00
_cell.angle_beta   90.00
_cell.angle_gamma   90.00
#
_symmetry.space_group_name_H-M   'P 1'
#
loop_
_entity.id
_entity.type
_entity.pdbx_description
1 polymer ?
#
loop_
_entity_poly.entity_id
_entity_poly.type
_entity_poly.pdbx_seq_one_letter_code
_entity_poly.pdbx_strand_id
1 'polypeptide(L)'
;MKTELTELFSQREKFLEVIYEYNCIENNKICSLNGDWGSGKTFFVNKMIEMNNADSGLNIINFDAWKHQGNRDINAIFLEGIYDDLKTKYYGDDSFYEFLVKNRKKAFEKTWKILLQAIPMGETLRGGIGAGKELIDEFKNSCTFEILNNEIINKFIEEKEFYEILIKMMFPENVDATSTVEKPEKYLIIIDELDRCEPKFAIEIIKKVIYINREIEKINKNVNFLICINKIEFAHQLKHYYGTEYNTEQYFDKIFDYEFELPNGFSHLEYLNLFFNDIGPFTEEDLLFFGRKEIAALFRTLNYRKLRSLANRINSNENFKKCKLESRTNRLYFNMEILKLADYEKYLSIKRIVLQLRADKNITFISYGISTQSNGTIALNSFEDIHEIIQDIKEITVYFSFKFQDHIDVENQVDNETHQMEVTSLKDISNVDIITLIKTYDFSI
;
A
#
# COMPACT_ATOMS: atom_id res chain seq x y z
N MET A 1 -8.58 9.20 -24.49
CA MET A 1 -7.40 9.48 -23.64
C MET A 1 -7.61 10.52 -22.53
N LYS A 2 -7.75 11.84 -22.75
CA LYS A 2 -8.10 12.78 -21.64
C LYS A 2 -9.46 12.45 -21.01
N THR A 3 -10.37 11.89 -21.81
CA THR A 3 -11.75 11.48 -21.52
C THR A 3 -11.89 10.17 -20.73
N GLU A 4 -10.93 9.23 -20.86
CA GLU A 4 -10.96 7.92 -20.18
C GLU A 4 -10.19 7.96 -18.85
N LEU A 5 -9.14 8.79 -18.75
CA LEU A 5 -8.49 9.14 -17.49
C LEU A 5 -9.43 9.86 -16.51
N THR A 6 -10.32 10.70 -17.06
CA THR A 6 -11.44 11.24 -16.29
C THR A 6 -12.41 10.14 -15.90
N GLU A 7 -12.50 9.03 -16.65
CA GLU A 7 -13.58 8.07 -16.48
C GLU A 7 -13.42 7.19 -15.24
N LEU A 8 -12.25 6.62 -14.92
CA LEU A 8 -12.12 5.82 -13.67
C LEU A 8 -12.04 6.69 -12.41
N PHE A 9 -11.34 7.83 -12.45
CA PHE A 9 -11.40 8.78 -11.34
C PHE A 9 -12.82 9.32 -11.18
N SER A 10 -13.52 9.67 -12.27
CA SER A 10 -14.94 10.04 -12.22
C SER A 10 -15.81 8.86 -11.80
N GLN A 11 -15.51 7.62 -12.16
CA GLN A 11 -16.25 6.44 -11.71
C GLN A 11 -16.04 6.24 -10.22
N ARG A 12 -14.81 6.39 -9.70
CA ARG A 12 -14.52 6.31 -8.26
C ARG A 12 -15.05 7.51 -7.51
N GLU A 13 -15.05 8.71 -8.06
CA GLU A 13 -15.70 9.90 -7.49
C GLU A 13 -17.21 9.74 -7.47
N LYS A 14 -17.83 9.32 -8.57
CA LYS A 14 -19.26 8.95 -8.60
C LYS A 14 -19.55 7.81 -7.63
N PHE A 15 -18.66 6.84 -7.51
CA PHE A 15 -18.84 5.73 -6.57
C PHE A 15 -18.66 6.18 -5.12
N LEU A 16 -17.74 7.12 -4.84
CA LEU A 16 -17.63 7.79 -3.55
C LEU A 16 -18.95 8.49 -3.22
N GLU A 17 -19.49 9.27 -4.15
CA GLU A 17 -20.79 9.95 -4.01
C GLU A 17 -21.92 8.95 -3.75
N VAL A 18 -21.97 7.84 -4.50
CA VAL A 18 -22.99 6.79 -4.32
C VAL A 18 -22.90 6.14 -2.94
N ILE A 19 -21.71 5.75 -2.48
CA ILE A 19 -21.55 5.14 -1.15
C ILE A 19 -21.85 6.18 -0.06
N TYR A 20 -21.45 7.42 -0.27
CA TYR A 20 -21.74 8.51 0.66
C TYR A 20 -23.24 8.75 0.79
N GLU A 21 -23.95 8.92 -0.34
CA GLU A 21 -25.39 9.10 -0.40
C GLU A 21 -26.14 7.90 0.19
N TYR A 22 -25.73 6.68 -0.14
CA TYR A 22 -26.25 5.46 0.47
C TYR A 22 -26.16 5.53 2.01
N ASN A 23 -25.02 5.97 2.54
CA ASN A 23 -24.83 6.11 3.98
C ASN A 23 -25.54 7.31 4.59
N CYS A 24 -25.92 8.33 3.81
CA CYS A 24 -26.83 9.37 4.26
C CYS A 24 -28.28 8.83 4.36
N ILE A 25 -28.73 8.00 3.41
CA ILE A 25 -30.12 7.54 3.30
C ILE A 25 -30.40 6.32 4.19
N GLU A 26 -29.62 5.25 4.05
CA GLU A 26 -29.92 3.95 4.64
C GLU A 26 -29.48 3.87 6.10
N ASN A 27 -30.32 3.37 7.00
CA ASN A 27 -30.01 3.32 8.44
C ASN A 27 -29.66 1.91 8.90
N ASN A 28 -28.69 1.83 9.81
CA ASN A 28 -28.28 0.61 10.50
C ASN A 28 -27.88 -0.52 9.54
N LYS A 29 -27.13 -0.20 8.48
CA LYS A 29 -26.62 -1.19 7.51
C LYS A 29 -25.20 -1.62 7.82
N ILE A 30 -24.90 -2.88 7.58
CA ILE A 30 -23.54 -3.44 7.57
C ILE A 30 -23.20 -3.77 6.11
N CYS A 31 -22.24 -3.07 5.53
CA CYS A 31 -21.85 -3.24 4.13
C CYS A 31 -20.38 -3.63 4.01
N SER A 32 -20.02 -4.27 2.90
CA SER A 32 -18.61 -4.50 2.55
C SER A 32 -18.14 -3.52 1.47
N LEU A 33 -16.86 -3.14 1.51
CA LEU A 33 -16.14 -2.57 0.36
C LEU A 33 -15.09 -3.59 -0.08
N ASN A 34 -15.41 -4.36 -1.10
CA ASN A 34 -14.54 -5.37 -1.66
C ASN A 34 -13.54 -4.74 -2.66
N GLY A 35 -12.31 -5.25 -2.64
CA GLY A 35 -11.31 -4.94 -3.64
C GLY A 35 -9.98 -5.62 -3.34
N ASP A 36 -9.16 -5.82 -4.36
CA ASP A 36 -7.88 -6.52 -4.22
C ASP A 36 -6.91 -5.80 -3.28
N TRP A 37 -5.89 -6.51 -2.81
CA TRP A 37 -4.76 -5.88 -2.13
C TRP A 37 -4.02 -4.93 -3.08
N GLY A 38 -3.84 -3.69 -2.62
CA GLY A 38 -3.22 -2.63 -3.42
C GLY A 38 -4.14 -1.92 -4.41
N SER A 39 -5.44 -2.26 -4.47
CA SER A 39 -6.44 -1.60 -5.35
C SER A 39 -6.76 -0.14 -4.98
N GLY A 40 -6.30 0.31 -3.80
CA GLY A 40 -6.49 1.68 -3.31
C GLY A 40 -7.67 1.85 -2.34
N LYS A 41 -8.18 0.79 -1.70
CA LYS A 41 -9.26 0.86 -0.68
C LYS A 41 -9.02 1.95 0.39
N THR A 42 -7.87 1.94 1.06
CA THR A 42 -7.51 2.96 2.06
C THR A 42 -7.47 4.37 1.49
N PHE A 43 -7.01 4.54 0.23
CA PHE A 43 -7.06 5.84 -0.43
C PHE A 43 -8.50 6.30 -0.69
N PHE A 44 -9.37 5.38 -1.12
CA PHE A 44 -10.79 5.61 -1.32
C PHE A 44 -11.49 6.01 -0.01
N VAL A 45 -11.22 5.28 1.08
CA VAL A 45 -11.72 5.60 2.43
C VAL A 45 -11.25 6.98 2.89
N ASN A 46 -9.96 7.30 2.74
CA ASN A 46 -9.45 8.61 3.11
C ASN A 46 -10.11 9.73 2.29
N LYS A 47 -10.36 9.50 1.00
CA LYS A 47 -11.10 10.46 0.16
C LYS A 47 -12.54 10.66 0.61
N MET A 48 -13.22 9.58 1.01
CA MET A 48 -14.57 9.68 1.57
C MET A 48 -14.60 10.52 2.86
N ILE A 49 -13.59 10.34 3.73
CA ILE A 49 -13.45 11.12 4.97
C ILE A 49 -13.16 12.60 4.65
N GLU A 50 -12.27 12.88 3.70
CA GLU A 50 -11.95 14.24 3.23
C GLU A 50 -13.16 14.96 2.61
N MET A 51 -14.03 14.21 1.92
CA MET A 51 -15.27 14.74 1.32
C MET A 51 -16.37 15.01 2.34
N ASN A 52 -16.25 14.50 3.57
CA ASN A 52 -17.31 14.61 4.55
C ASN A 52 -17.50 16.07 4.98
N ASN A 53 -18.59 16.68 4.50
CA ASN A 53 -18.97 18.03 4.88
C ASN A 53 -19.66 17.99 6.25
N ALA A 54 -19.31 18.93 7.12
CA ALA A 54 -19.90 19.04 8.47
C ALA A 54 -21.44 19.18 8.44
N ASP A 55 -21.99 19.76 7.37
CA ASP A 55 -23.42 20.05 7.21
C ASP A 55 -24.27 18.83 6.79
N SER A 56 -23.66 17.67 6.54
CA SER A 56 -24.34 16.47 6.01
C SER A 56 -25.11 15.65 7.06
N GLY A 57 -24.89 15.92 8.35
CA GLY A 57 -25.41 15.12 9.46
C GLY A 57 -24.79 13.71 9.59
N LEU A 58 -23.85 13.33 8.71
CA LEU A 58 -23.12 12.06 8.73
C LEU A 58 -21.73 12.23 9.34
N ASN A 59 -21.45 11.52 10.42
CA ASN A 59 -20.10 11.44 10.98
C ASN A 59 -19.41 10.15 10.58
N ILE A 60 -18.32 10.29 9.83
CA ILE A 60 -17.48 9.17 9.42
C ILE A 60 -16.38 8.97 10.47
N ILE A 61 -16.22 7.73 10.93
CA ILE A 61 -15.15 7.27 11.82
C ILE A 61 -14.39 6.15 11.10
N ASN A 62 -13.07 6.19 11.10
CA ASN A 62 -12.24 5.15 10.50
C ASN A 62 -11.47 4.36 11.56
N PHE A 63 -11.74 3.06 11.65
CA PHE A 63 -11.07 2.12 12.52
C PHE A 63 -10.21 1.17 11.68
N ASP A 64 -8.89 1.37 11.72
CA ASP A 64 -7.91 0.49 11.07
C ASP A 64 -7.68 -0.75 11.95
N ALA A 65 -8.34 -1.86 11.61
CA ALA A 65 -8.34 -3.08 12.41
C ALA A 65 -6.94 -3.70 12.52
N TRP A 66 -6.13 -3.59 11.47
CA TRP A 66 -4.79 -4.18 11.43
C TRP A 66 -3.80 -3.41 12.30
N LYS A 67 -3.80 -2.08 12.27
CA LYS A 67 -2.96 -1.27 13.18
C LYS A 67 -3.26 -1.52 14.65
N HIS A 68 -4.52 -1.76 14.95
CA HIS A 68 -5.01 -1.93 16.32
C HIS A 68 -4.97 -3.39 16.78
N GLN A 69 -4.54 -4.33 15.93
CA GLN A 69 -4.36 -5.72 16.30
C GLN A 69 -3.17 -5.85 17.27
N GLY A 70 -3.45 -5.99 18.56
CA GLY A 70 -2.46 -6.21 19.61
C GLY A 70 -2.94 -7.21 20.66
N ASN A 71 -2.12 -7.47 21.68
CA ASN A 71 -2.46 -8.34 22.82
C ASN A 71 -3.40 -7.66 23.83
N ARG A 72 -4.38 -6.90 23.34
CA ARG A 72 -5.35 -6.15 24.15
C ARG A 72 -6.75 -6.72 23.98
N ASP A 73 -7.62 -6.39 24.92
CA ASP A 73 -9.04 -6.73 24.84
C ASP A 73 -9.71 -5.99 23.66
N ILE A 74 -10.55 -6.69 22.91
CA ILE A 74 -11.16 -6.17 21.68
C ILE A 74 -12.12 -5.01 21.98
N ASN A 75 -12.81 -5.03 23.13
CA ASN A 75 -13.73 -3.95 23.51
C ASN A 75 -12.96 -2.65 23.73
N ALA A 76 -11.83 -2.76 24.43
CA ALA A 76 -10.93 -1.63 24.67
C ALA A 76 -10.36 -1.07 23.38
N ILE A 77 -9.80 -1.95 22.54
CA ILE A 77 -9.22 -1.58 21.25
C ILE A 77 -10.24 -0.79 20.41
N PHE A 78 -11.46 -1.31 20.32
CA PHE A 78 -12.51 -0.71 19.51
C PHE A 78 -12.95 0.64 20.09
N LEU A 79 -13.16 0.74 21.41
CA LEU A 79 -13.52 2.00 22.04
C LEU A 79 -12.43 3.07 21.90
N GLU A 80 -11.16 2.69 22.08
CA GLU A 80 -10.01 3.59 21.95
C GLU A 80 -9.92 4.13 20.51
N GLY A 81 -10.01 3.26 19.51
CA GLY A 81 -9.96 3.67 18.11
C GLY A 81 -11.13 4.57 17.68
N ILE A 82 -12.34 4.34 18.21
CA ILE A 82 -13.47 5.23 17.98
C ILE A 82 -13.30 6.55 18.75
N TYR A 83 -12.78 6.50 19.99
CA TYR A 83 -12.57 7.69 20.81
C TYR A 83 -11.59 8.67 20.16
N ASP A 84 -10.49 8.16 19.60
CA ASP A 84 -9.46 9.00 18.98
C ASP A 84 -10.01 9.86 17.83
N ASP A 85 -10.96 9.34 17.03
CA ASP A 85 -11.63 10.11 15.97
C ASP A 85 -12.61 11.15 16.54
N LEU A 86 -13.29 10.81 17.64
CA LEU A 86 -14.30 11.65 18.28
C LEU A 86 -13.71 12.70 19.23
N LYS A 87 -12.49 12.50 19.71
CA LYS A 87 -11.84 13.33 20.73
C LYS A 87 -11.86 14.80 20.35
N THR A 88 -11.34 15.10 19.16
CA THR A 88 -11.23 16.48 18.65
C THR A 88 -12.59 17.13 18.39
N LYS A 89 -13.63 16.33 18.17
CA LYS A 89 -15.00 16.79 17.87
C LYS A 89 -15.80 17.09 19.14
N TYR A 90 -15.70 16.23 20.18
CA TYR A 90 -16.63 16.26 21.32
C TYR A 90 -15.97 16.29 22.70
N TYR A 91 -14.73 15.83 22.85
CA TYR A 91 -14.13 15.56 24.16
C TYR A 91 -12.90 16.44 24.47
N GLY A 92 -12.50 17.30 23.54
CA GLY A 92 -11.39 18.25 23.73
C GLY A 92 -10.09 17.52 24.03
N ASP A 93 -9.36 17.97 25.06
CA ASP A 93 -8.06 17.40 25.42
C ASP A 93 -8.15 16.14 26.30
N ASP A 94 -9.34 15.76 26.77
CA ASP A 94 -9.52 14.59 27.63
C ASP A 94 -8.91 13.33 26.98
N SER A 95 -8.13 12.58 27.74
CA SER A 95 -7.68 11.25 27.34
C SER A 95 -8.85 10.26 27.33
N PHE A 96 -8.74 9.18 26.54
CA PHE A 96 -9.73 8.08 26.54
C PHE A 96 -10.01 7.58 27.96
N TYR A 97 -8.96 7.49 28.77
CA TYR A 97 -9.05 7.12 30.17
C TYR A 97 -9.91 8.11 31.00
N GLU A 98 -9.66 9.42 30.88
CA GLU A 98 -10.45 10.43 31.59
C GLU A 98 -11.92 10.40 31.18
N PHE A 99 -12.21 10.15 29.90
CA PHE A 99 -13.56 9.94 29.42
C PHE A 99 -14.23 8.72 30.10
N LEU A 100 -13.52 7.58 30.21
CA LEU A 100 -14.03 6.41 30.91
C LEU A 100 -14.33 6.70 32.38
N VAL A 101 -13.43 7.40 33.10
CA VAL A 101 -13.67 7.80 34.51
C VAL A 101 -14.92 8.67 34.63
N LYS A 102 -15.03 9.71 33.81
CA LYS A 102 -16.13 10.69 33.88
C LYS A 102 -17.49 10.05 33.60
N ASN A 103 -17.53 9.10 32.66
CA ASN A 103 -18.77 8.48 32.20
C ASN A 103 -19.16 7.19 32.96
N ARG A 104 -18.31 6.72 33.90
CA ARG A 104 -18.58 5.57 34.79
C ARG A 104 -18.09 5.78 36.25
N LYS A 105 -18.93 6.47 37.02
CA LYS A 105 -18.73 6.89 38.43
C LYS A 105 -18.51 5.84 39.53
N LYS A 106 -18.54 4.51 39.31
CA LYS A 106 -18.53 3.56 40.47
C LYS A 106 -17.60 2.36 40.37
N ALA A 107 -17.65 1.58 39.29
CA ALA A 107 -16.80 0.40 39.15
C ALA A 107 -15.34 0.81 38.82
N PHE A 108 -15.18 1.69 37.83
CA PHE A 108 -13.89 2.21 37.42
C PHE A 108 -13.23 3.07 38.51
N GLU A 109 -14.01 3.93 39.20
CA GLU A 109 -13.52 4.75 40.32
C GLU A 109 -12.91 3.91 41.47
N LYS A 110 -13.49 2.74 41.78
CA LYS A 110 -13.03 1.91 42.90
C LYS A 110 -11.70 1.23 42.56
N THR A 111 -11.58 0.68 41.36
CA THR A 111 -10.33 0.05 40.89
C THR A 111 -9.23 1.10 40.66
N TRP A 112 -9.58 2.27 40.12
CA TRP A 112 -8.66 3.39 39.99
C TRP A 112 -8.13 3.88 41.34
N LYS A 113 -8.99 4.03 42.35
CA LYS A 113 -8.56 4.41 43.71
C LYS A 113 -7.59 3.39 44.31
N ILE A 114 -7.81 2.10 44.07
CA ILE A 114 -6.90 1.04 44.53
C ILE A 114 -5.55 1.12 43.81
N LEU A 115 -5.55 1.45 42.52
CA LEU A 115 -4.34 1.58 41.72
C LEU A 115 -3.52 2.84 42.09
N LEU A 116 -4.18 3.98 42.29
CA LEU A 116 -3.54 5.20 42.78
C LEU A 116 -2.83 4.97 44.13
N GLN A 117 -3.39 4.09 44.97
CA GLN A 117 -2.79 3.70 46.26
C GLN A 117 -1.60 2.73 46.12
N ALA A 118 -1.43 2.09 44.97
CA ALA A 118 -0.32 1.19 44.68
C ALA A 118 0.91 1.90 44.07
N ILE A 119 0.78 3.18 43.73
CA ILE A 119 1.90 4.03 43.32
C ILE A 119 2.77 4.28 44.55
N PRO A 120 4.10 4.06 44.49
CA PRO A 120 4.99 4.40 45.60
C PRO A 120 5.04 5.92 45.77
N MET A 121 4.17 6.47 46.61
CA MET A 121 4.17 7.88 46.96
C MET A 121 5.13 8.15 48.13
N GLY A 122 5.96 9.18 47.99
CA GLY A 122 6.62 9.82 49.14
C GLY A 122 5.57 10.36 50.12
N GLU A 123 5.92 10.45 51.41
CA GLU A 123 5.01 10.62 52.55
C GLU A 123 4.12 11.89 52.56
N THR A 124 4.13 12.73 51.52
CA THR A 124 3.60 14.10 51.57
C THR A 124 2.16 14.27 51.05
N LEU A 125 1.53 13.26 50.44
CA LEU A 125 0.21 13.39 49.80
C LEU A 125 -0.88 12.46 50.37
N ARG A 126 -0.80 12.08 51.66
CA ARG A 126 -1.87 11.27 52.32
C ARG A 126 -3.07 12.09 52.84
N GLY A 127 -3.09 13.41 52.62
CA GLY A 127 -4.12 14.29 53.18
C GLY A 127 -5.16 14.77 52.17
N GLY A 128 -6.37 14.18 52.20
CA GLY A 128 -7.60 14.85 51.81
C GLY A 128 -8.11 14.60 50.38
N ILE A 129 -9.44 14.48 50.27
CA ILE A 129 -10.25 14.17 49.08
C ILE A 129 -10.16 15.26 47.96
N GLY A 130 -9.32 16.28 48.14
CA GLY A 130 -9.08 17.36 47.17
C GLY A 130 -7.89 17.17 46.22
N ALA A 131 -7.04 16.16 46.43
CA ALA A 131 -5.79 15.95 45.68
C ALA A 131 -5.95 15.22 44.32
N GLY A 132 -7.18 15.08 43.81
CA GLY A 132 -7.45 14.22 42.65
C GLY A 132 -6.79 14.68 41.35
N LYS A 133 -6.76 15.99 41.07
CA LYS A 133 -6.20 16.54 39.80
C LYS A 133 -4.68 16.56 39.77
N GLU A 134 -4.04 17.00 40.86
CA GLU A 134 -2.56 17.05 40.94
C GLU A 134 -1.95 15.64 40.89
N LEU A 135 -2.58 14.66 41.53
CA LEU A 135 -2.18 13.24 41.44
C LEU A 135 -2.34 12.66 40.03
N ILE A 136 -3.37 13.10 39.29
CA ILE A 136 -3.57 12.69 37.89
C ILE A 136 -2.44 13.21 37.02
N ASP A 137 -2.06 14.47 37.19
CA ASP A 137 -1.01 15.09 36.36
C ASP A 137 0.39 14.55 36.68
N GLU A 138 0.66 14.19 37.94
CA GLU A 138 1.92 13.54 38.33
C GLU A 138 2.00 12.08 37.83
N PHE A 139 0.88 11.35 37.86
CA PHE A 139 0.80 9.98 37.33
C PHE A 139 0.91 9.93 35.80
N LYS A 140 0.34 10.93 35.07
CA LYS A 140 0.47 11.11 33.61
C LYS A 140 1.93 11.14 33.14
N ASN A 141 2.83 11.70 33.95
CA ASN A 141 4.24 11.88 33.60
C ASN A 141 5.12 10.66 33.92
N SER A 142 4.54 9.58 34.46
CA SER A 142 5.29 8.36 34.81
C SER A 142 5.35 7.38 33.64
N CYS A 143 6.52 6.79 33.36
CA CYS A 143 6.65 5.69 32.39
C CYS A 143 5.81 4.45 32.77
N THR A 144 5.32 4.36 34.01
CA THR A 144 4.41 3.30 34.48
C THR A 144 2.96 3.49 34.05
N PHE A 145 2.58 4.69 33.61
CA PHE A 145 1.22 5.01 33.17
C PHE A 145 0.80 4.16 31.96
N GLU A 146 1.58 4.18 30.88
CA GLU A 146 1.23 3.48 29.64
C GLU A 146 1.19 1.95 29.82
N ILE A 147 2.08 1.39 30.63
CA ILE A 147 2.19 -0.06 30.85
C ILE A 147 1.02 -0.57 31.71
N LEU A 148 0.72 0.09 32.82
CA LEU A 148 -0.39 -0.30 33.71
C LEU A 148 -1.76 -0.02 33.07
N ASN A 149 -1.87 1.04 32.27
CA ASN A 149 -3.12 1.40 31.60
C ASN A 149 -3.59 0.29 30.63
N ASN A 150 -2.65 -0.29 29.89
CA ASN A 150 -2.96 -1.37 28.94
C ASN A 150 -3.45 -2.64 29.66
N GLU A 151 -2.83 -3.05 30.76
CA GLU A 151 -3.25 -4.25 31.50
C GLU A 151 -4.60 -4.10 32.21
N ILE A 152 -4.96 -2.88 32.61
CA ILE A 152 -6.19 -2.57 33.33
C ILE A 152 -7.36 -2.44 32.36
N ILE A 153 -7.20 -1.64 31.31
CA ILE A 153 -8.23 -1.50 30.29
C ILE A 153 -8.60 -2.89 29.71
N ASN A 154 -7.62 -3.78 29.56
CA ASN A 154 -7.80 -5.15 29.07
C ASN A 154 -8.60 -6.08 29.98
N LYS A 155 -8.74 -5.80 31.28
CA LYS A 155 -9.40 -6.72 32.24
C LYS A 155 -10.83 -6.33 32.60
N PHE A 156 -11.26 -5.12 32.25
CA PHE A 156 -12.40 -4.50 32.94
C PHE A 156 -13.56 -4.04 32.05
N ILE A 157 -13.40 -3.95 30.73
CA ILE A 157 -14.54 -3.58 29.86
C ILE A 157 -15.34 -4.84 29.54
N GLU A 158 -16.23 -5.20 30.47
CA GLU A 158 -17.19 -6.26 30.22
C GLU A 158 -18.11 -5.90 29.05
N GLU A 159 -18.64 -6.92 28.39
CA GLU A 159 -19.48 -6.84 27.20
C GLU A 159 -20.59 -5.81 27.31
N LYS A 160 -21.32 -5.79 28.43
CA LYS A 160 -22.40 -4.84 28.65
C LYS A 160 -21.90 -3.40 28.79
N GLU A 161 -20.76 -3.21 29.44
CA GLU A 161 -20.19 -1.87 29.66
C GLU A 161 -19.69 -1.27 28.36
N PHE A 162 -19.11 -2.10 27.50
CA PHE A 162 -18.65 -1.69 26.18
C PHE A 162 -19.72 -0.93 25.39
N TYR A 163 -20.93 -1.48 25.27
CA TYR A 163 -22.00 -0.84 24.51
C TYR A 163 -22.50 0.44 25.15
N GLU A 164 -22.65 0.46 26.48
CA GLU A 164 -23.07 1.66 27.19
C GLU A 164 -22.06 2.81 27.00
N ILE A 165 -20.76 2.50 27.03
CA ILE A 165 -19.69 3.46 26.78
C ILE A 165 -19.73 3.93 25.33
N LEU A 166 -19.79 2.99 24.38
CA LEU A 166 -19.84 3.30 22.94
C LEU A 166 -21.02 4.21 22.60
N ILE A 167 -22.22 3.87 23.08
CA ILE A 167 -23.45 4.64 22.82
C ILE A 167 -23.32 6.04 23.42
N LYS A 168 -22.85 6.19 24.67
CA LYS A 168 -22.63 7.52 25.28
C LYS A 168 -21.58 8.32 24.53
N MET A 169 -20.54 7.64 24.04
CA MET A 169 -19.43 8.25 23.32
C MET A 169 -19.86 8.77 21.93
N MET A 170 -20.71 8.03 21.24
CA MET A 170 -21.23 8.41 19.93
C MET A 170 -22.45 9.34 20.03
N PHE A 171 -23.26 9.22 21.08
CA PHE A 171 -24.49 10.00 21.23
C PHE A 171 -24.52 10.74 22.58
N PRO A 172 -23.61 11.69 22.81
CA PRO A 172 -23.57 12.45 24.07
C PRO A 172 -24.86 13.27 24.26
N GLU A 173 -25.51 13.09 25.41
CA GLU A 173 -26.75 13.81 25.76
C GLU A 173 -26.52 15.33 25.94
N ASN A 174 -25.33 15.70 26.47
CA ASN A 174 -24.94 17.06 26.89
C ASN A 174 -23.80 17.64 26.04
N VAL A 175 -23.98 17.75 24.72
CA VAL A 175 -23.15 18.70 23.97
C VAL A 175 -23.69 20.09 24.31
N ASP A 176 -22.87 20.90 24.98
CA ASP A 176 -23.25 22.20 25.54
C ASP A 176 -24.01 23.05 24.51
N ALA A 177 -25.08 23.72 24.94
CA ALA A 177 -25.92 24.59 24.09
C ALA A 177 -25.17 25.82 23.51
N THR A 178 -23.90 25.98 23.86
CA THR A 178 -22.96 27.00 23.37
C THR A 178 -21.98 26.46 22.33
N SER A 179 -21.95 25.15 22.09
CA SER A 179 -21.14 24.55 21.03
C SER A 179 -21.85 24.69 19.68
N THR A 180 -21.13 25.18 18.67
CA THR A 180 -21.62 25.34 17.30
C THR A 180 -21.63 24.03 16.51
N VAL A 181 -21.44 22.89 17.19
CA VAL A 181 -21.34 21.57 16.54
C VAL A 181 -22.73 20.95 16.58
N GLU A 182 -23.38 20.87 15.42
CA GLU A 182 -24.65 20.17 15.29
C GLU A 182 -24.51 18.70 15.74
N LYS A 183 -25.51 18.20 16.46
CA LYS A 183 -25.49 16.81 16.92
C LYS A 183 -25.54 15.89 15.70
N PRO A 184 -24.65 14.89 15.61
CA PRO A 184 -24.78 13.90 14.57
C PRO A 184 -26.05 13.11 14.73
N GLU A 185 -26.83 13.10 13.66
CA GLU A 185 -27.98 12.23 13.55
C GLU A 185 -27.55 10.81 13.14
N LYS A 186 -26.36 10.68 12.56
CA LYS A 186 -25.89 9.43 11.96
C LYS A 186 -24.38 9.26 11.99
N TYR A 187 -23.94 8.01 12.12
CA TYR A 187 -22.54 7.62 11.98
C TYR A 187 -22.33 6.60 10.87
N LEU A 188 -21.17 6.67 10.23
CA LEU A 188 -20.58 5.62 9.42
C LEU A 188 -19.27 5.19 10.07
N ILE A 189 -19.22 3.96 10.59
CA ILE A 189 -18.00 3.36 11.10
C ILE A 189 -17.37 2.51 10.00
N ILE A 190 -16.21 2.94 9.51
CA ILE A 190 -15.41 2.21 8.53
C ILE A 190 -14.45 1.30 9.28
N ILE A 191 -14.46 0.00 8.98
CA ILE A 191 -13.51 -0.99 9.49
C ILE A 191 -12.53 -1.30 8.36
N ASP A 192 -11.35 -0.68 8.37
CA ASP A 192 -10.33 -0.87 7.33
C ASP A 192 -9.34 -1.99 7.67
N GLU A 193 -8.79 -2.62 6.62
CA GLU A 193 -7.78 -3.68 6.67
C GLU A 193 -8.13 -4.93 7.50
N LEU A 194 -9.43 -5.24 7.67
CA LEU A 194 -9.89 -6.40 8.46
C LEU A 194 -9.37 -7.74 7.92
N ASP A 195 -9.23 -7.85 6.60
CA ASP A 195 -8.70 -9.02 5.89
C ASP A 195 -7.19 -9.21 6.06
N ARG A 196 -6.49 -8.31 6.75
CA ARG A 196 -5.07 -8.51 7.14
C ARG A 196 -4.91 -9.01 8.57
N CYS A 197 -6.00 -9.04 9.34
CA CYS A 197 -5.94 -9.43 10.72
C CYS A 197 -5.84 -10.95 10.89
N GLU A 198 -5.41 -11.40 12.08
CA GLU A 198 -5.55 -12.80 12.44
C GLU A 198 -7.03 -13.25 12.38
N PRO A 199 -7.34 -14.45 11.87
CA PRO A 199 -8.71 -14.88 11.63
C PRO A 199 -9.61 -14.76 12.88
N LYS A 200 -9.09 -15.14 14.05
CA LYS A 200 -9.83 -15.05 15.31
C LYS A 200 -10.19 -13.60 15.66
N PHE A 201 -9.27 -12.67 15.49
CA PHE A 201 -9.52 -11.25 15.76
C PHE A 201 -10.55 -10.68 14.77
N ALA A 202 -10.40 -10.96 13.48
CA ALA A 202 -11.33 -10.47 12.45
C ALA A 202 -12.77 -10.95 12.70
N ILE A 203 -12.93 -12.23 13.04
CA ILE A 203 -14.23 -12.82 13.39
C ILE A 203 -14.85 -12.14 14.61
N GLU A 204 -14.07 -11.89 15.66
CA GLU A 204 -14.56 -11.21 16.86
C GLU A 204 -14.99 -9.77 16.54
N ILE A 205 -14.23 -9.01 15.74
CA ILE A 205 -14.65 -7.68 15.28
C ILE A 205 -15.98 -7.74 14.52
N ILE A 206 -16.18 -8.71 13.61
CA ILE A 206 -17.46 -8.87 12.90
C ILE A 206 -18.61 -9.13 13.89
N LYS A 207 -18.42 -10.01 14.87
CA LYS A 207 -19.44 -10.27 15.90
C LYS A 207 -19.77 -9.00 16.67
N LYS A 208 -18.76 -8.18 17.01
CA LYS A 208 -18.96 -6.88 17.66
C LYS A 208 -19.81 -5.97 16.78
N VAL A 209 -19.44 -5.80 15.51
CA VAL A 209 -20.19 -4.97 14.56
C VAL A 209 -21.67 -5.39 14.50
N ILE A 210 -21.95 -6.68 14.34
CA ILE A 210 -23.32 -7.22 14.29
C ILE A 210 -24.09 -6.89 15.57
N TYR A 211 -23.46 -7.10 16.73
CA TYR A 211 -24.13 -6.85 18.00
C TYR A 211 -24.33 -5.34 18.25
N ILE A 212 -23.32 -4.51 17.99
CA ILE A 212 -23.41 -3.05 18.11
C ILE A 212 -24.57 -2.54 17.25
N ASN A 213 -24.64 -2.95 16.00
CA ASN A 213 -25.69 -2.57 15.07
C ASN A 213 -27.09 -2.87 15.65
N ARG A 214 -27.29 -4.07 16.21
CA ARG A 214 -28.55 -4.46 16.87
C ARG A 214 -28.87 -3.65 18.13
N GLU A 215 -27.88 -3.36 18.97
CA GLU A 215 -28.12 -2.58 20.20
C GLU A 215 -28.44 -1.10 19.91
N ILE A 216 -27.76 -0.53 18.91
CA ILE A 216 -27.99 0.85 18.46
C ILE A 216 -29.37 0.99 17.82
N GLU A 217 -29.79 0.00 17.03
CA GLU A 217 -31.13 -0.03 16.43
C GLU A 217 -32.23 -0.01 17.50
N LYS A 218 -32.07 -0.77 18.60
CA LYS A 218 -33.04 -0.80 19.71
C LYS A 218 -33.30 0.56 20.37
N ILE A 219 -32.33 1.47 20.31
CA ILE A 219 -32.43 2.81 20.90
C ILE A 219 -32.76 3.90 19.86
N ASN A 220 -33.20 3.51 18.66
CA ASN A 220 -33.55 4.39 17.55
C ASN A 220 -32.43 5.38 17.19
N LYS A 221 -31.20 4.88 17.14
CA LYS A 221 -30.02 5.61 16.64
C LYS A 221 -29.56 5.00 15.33
N ASN A 222 -28.78 5.76 14.55
CA ASN A 222 -28.38 5.38 13.20
C ASN A 222 -26.85 5.23 13.12
N VAL A 223 -26.39 4.00 12.97
CA VAL A 223 -24.98 3.68 12.73
C VAL A 223 -24.84 2.65 11.62
N ASN A 224 -24.26 3.08 10.51
CA ASN A 224 -23.85 2.20 9.43
C ASN A 224 -22.41 1.72 9.64
N PHE A 225 -22.11 0.56 9.09
CA PHE A 225 -20.77 -0.02 9.06
C PHE A 225 -20.35 -0.27 7.62
N LEU A 226 -19.12 0.08 7.28
CA LEU A 226 -18.48 -0.27 6.02
C LEU A 226 -17.20 -1.05 6.30
N ILE A 227 -17.19 -2.33 5.97
CA ILE A 227 -16.06 -3.23 6.23
C ILE A 227 -15.25 -3.39 4.95
N CYS A 228 -14.03 -2.84 4.94
CA CYS A 228 -13.14 -2.89 3.78
C CYS A 228 -12.32 -4.18 3.80
N ILE A 229 -12.49 -5.04 2.79
CA ILE A 229 -11.83 -6.35 2.71
C ILE A 229 -11.40 -6.68 1.28
N ASN A 230 -10.44 -7.59 1.14
CA ASN A 230 -10.39 -8.47 -0.02
C ASN A 230 -11.22 -9.71 0.31
N LYS A 231 -12.41 -9.83 -0.29
CA LYS A 231 -13.38 -10.89 0.02
C LYS A 231 -12.83 -12.29 -0.24
N ILE A 232 -12.03 -12.45 -1.30
CA ILE A 232 -11.42 -13.75 -1.66
C ILE A 232 -10.39 -14.16 -0.59
N GLU A 233 -9.48 -13.25 -0.22
CA GLU A 233 -8.47 -13.53 0.80
C GLU A 233 -9.10 -13.76 2.17
N PHE A 234 -10.12 -12.98 2.51
CA PHE A 234 -10.86 -13.16 3.75
C PHE A 234 -11.61 -14.50 3.79
N ALA A 235 -12.20 -14.92 2.66
CA ALA A 235 -12.80 -16.25 2.54
C ALA A 235 -11.77 -17.37 2.76
N HIS A 236 -10.57 -17.24 2.20
CA HIS A 236 -9.49 -18.22 2.42
C HIS A 236 -9.09 -18.28 3.90
N GLN A 237 -8.98 -17.15 4.58
CA GLN A 237 -8.69 -17.10 6.02
C GLN A 237 -9.78 -17.77 6.85
N LEU A 238 -11.05 -17.52 6.56
CA LEU A 238 -12.17 -18.14 7.27
C LEU A 238 -12.23 -19.65 7.05
N LYS A 239 -11.99 -20.12 5.81
CA LYS A 239 -11.90 -21.56 5.51
C LYS A 239 -10.71 -22.22 6.23
N HIS A 240 -9.59 -21.51 6.36
CA HIS A 240 -8.47 -22.04 7.15
C HIS A 240 -8.85 -22.17 8.64
N TYR A 241 -9.62 -21.22 9.18
CA TYR A 241 -10.00 -21.20 10.59
C TYR A 241 -11.14 -22.18 10.94
N TYR A 242 -12.20 -22.23 10.12
CA TYR A 242 -13.40 -23.03 10.37
C TYR A 242 -13.41 -24.39 9.66
N GLY A 243 -12.50 -24.62 8.71
CA GLY A 243 -12.41 -25.82 7.88
C GLY A 243 -12.71 -25.54 6.40
N THR A 244 -12.13 -26.35 5.52
CA THR A 244 -12.19 -26.15 4.04
C THR A 244 -13.62 -26.15 3.49
N GLU A 245 -14.51 -26.92 4.11
CA GLU A 245 -15.93 -27.04 3.75
C GLU A 245 -16.79 -25.87 4.26
N TYR A 246 -16.19 -24.90 4.98
CA TYR A 246 -16.93 -23.75 5.50
C TYR A 246 -17.46 -22.88 4.35
N ASN A 247 -18.78 -22.70 4.32
CA ASN A 247 -19.44 -21.89 3.29
C ASN A 247 -19.33 -20.41 3.63
N THR A 248 -18.27 -19.78 3.13
CA THR A 248 -17.98 -18.35 3.32
C THR A 248 -18.95 -17.44 2.59
N GLU A 249 -19.52 -17.86 1.46
CA GLU A 249 -20.51 -17.06 0.72
C GLU A 249 -21.77 -16.86 1.55
N GLN A 250 -22.36 -17.94 2.07
CA GLN A 250 -23.51 -17.86 2.98
C GLN A 250 -23.20 -17.13 4.29
N TYR A 251 -21.95 -17.15 4.74
CA TYR A 251 -21.53 -16.37 5.89
C TYR A 251 -21.56 -14.88 5.58
N PHE A 252 -21.01 -14.45 4.44
CA PHE A 252 -21.02 -13.06 4.00
C PHE A 252 -22.44 -12.56 3.72
N ASP A 253 -23.30 -13.35 3.08
CA ASP A 253 -24.70 -13.01 2.81
C ASP A 253 -25.52 -12.75 4.09
N LYS A 254 -25.12 -13.36 5.21
CA LYS A 254 -25.77 -13.13 6.52
C LYS A 254 -25.29 -11.88 7.23
N ILE A 255 -24.16 -11.33 6.82
CA ILE A 255 -23.49 -10.20 7.49
C ILE A 255 -23.69 -8.92 6.71
N PHE A 256 -23.48 -8.97 5.40
CA PHE A 256 -23.50 -7.79 4.55
C PHE A 256 -24.90 -7.59 3.96
N ASP A 257 -25.52 -6.48 4.31
CA ASP A 257 -26.75 -6.00 3.67
C ASP A 257 -26.50 -5.61 2.21
N TYR A 258 -25.31 -5.05 1.94
CA TYR A 258 -24.89 -4.68 0.61
C TYR A 258 -23.37 -4.83 0.45
N GLU A 259 -22.94 -5.25 -0.73
CA GLU A 259 -21.55 -5.45 -1.07
C GLU A 259 -21.12 -4.50 -2.19
N PHE A 260 -20.30 -3.51 -1.84
CA PHE A 260 -19.73 -2.55 -2.77
C PHE A 260 -18.45 -3.13 -3.37
N GLU A 261 -18.41 -3.27 -4.69
CA GLU A 261 -17.19 -3.62 -5.41
C GLU A 261 -16.45 -2.33 -5.79
N LEU A 262 -15.24 -2.14 -5.27
CA LEU A 262 -14.42 -1.02 -5.67
C LEU A 262 -14.15 -1.12 -7.18
N PRO A 263 -14.49 -0.09 -7.98
CA PRO A 263 -14.28 -0.12 -9.42
C PRO A 263 -12.84 -0.55 -9.74
N ASN A 264 -12.74 -1.62 -10.54
CA ASN A 264 -11.46 -2.24 -10.90
C ASN A 264 -10.50 -1.17 -11.39
N GLY A 265 -9.28 -1.23 -10.85
CA GLY A 265 -8.25 -0.26 -11.16
C GLY A 265 -7.89 -0.23 -12.64
N PHE A 266 -7.34 0.90 -13.04
CA PHE A 266 -6.65 1.13 -14.30
C PHE A 266 -5.83 -0.10 -14.76
N SER A 267 -5.77 -0.32 -16.07
CA SER A 267 -4.68 -1.13 -16.64
C SER A 267 -3.33 -0.62 -16.12
N HIS A 268 -2.32 -1.50 -16.09
CA HIS A 268 -1.01 -1.14 -15.54
C HIS A 268 -0.44 0.14 -16.17
N LEU A 269 -0.68 0.36 -17.48
CA LEU A 269 -0.29 1.56 -18.20
C LEU A 269 -1.11 2.78 -17.79
N GLU A 270 -2.43 2.64 -17.71
CA GLU A 270 -3.29 3.74 -17.26
C GLU A 270 -2.92 4.21 -15.85
N TYR A 271 -2.63 3.27 -14.93
CA TYR A 271 -2.20 3.61 -13.57
C TYR A 271 -0.84 4.31 -13.59
N LEU A 272 0.12 3.79 -14.36
CA LEU A 272 1.44 4.38 -14.48
C LEU A 272 1.37 5.82 -15.04
N ASN A 273 0.48 6.05 -15.99
CA ASN A 273 0.31 7.35 -16.66
C ASN A 273 -0.25 8.45 -15.77
N LEU A 274 -0.92 8.13 -14.67
CA LEU A 274 -1.37 9.11 -13.68
C LEU A 274 -0.23 9.95 -13.11
N PHE A 275 0.97 9.41 -13.13
CA PHE A 275 2.15 10.02 -12.55
C PHE A 275 2.99 10.77 -13.59
N PHE A 276 2.64 10.76 -14.87
CA PHE A 276 3.46 11.29 -15.96
C PHE A 276 2.87 12.55 -16.61
N ASN A 277 2.75 13.61 -15.82
CA ASN A 277 2.25 14.90 -16.32
C ASN A 277 3.22 15.56 -17.32
N ASP A 278 4.53 15.54 -17.03
CA ASP A 278 5.53 16.28 -17.81
C ASP A 278 6.11 15.47 -18.98
N ILE A 279 6.01 14.14 -18.90
CA ILE A 279 6.68 13.21 -19.82
C ILE A 279 5.69 12.75 -20.92
N GLY A 280 4.38 12.80 -20.66
CA GLY A 280 3.31 12.31 -21.55
C GLY A 280 2.95 10.83 -21.31
N PRO A 281 1.78 10.36 -21.79
CA PRO A 281 1.25 9.03 -21.49
C PRO A 281 1.97 7.91 -22.25
N PHE A 282 2.33 6.82 -21.58
CA PHE A 282 2.85 5.59 -22.17
C PHE A 282 1.70 4.77 -22.75
N THR A 283 1.88 4.34 -23.99
CA THR A 283 0.94 3.49 -24.72
C THR A 283 1.40 2.03 -24.69
N GLU A 284 0.51 1.10 -25.08
CA GLU A 284 0.92 -0.29 -25.34
C GLU A 284 1.97 -0.37 -26.45
N GLU A 285 1.90 0.53 -27.43
CA GLU A 285 2.92 0.65 -28.48
C GLU A 285 4.28 1.04 -27.88
N ASP A 286 4.32 2.00 -26.95
CA ASP A 286 5.55 2.38 -26.24
C ASP A 286 6.12 1.21 -25.43
N LEU A 287 5.27 0.46 -24.74
CA LEU A 287 5.69 -0.70 -23.94
C LEU A 287 6.33 -1.80 -24.81
N LEU A 288 5.70 -2.10 -25.94
CA LEU A 288 6.21 -3.07 -26.93
C LEU A 288 7.39 -2.54 -27.75
N PHE A 289 7.54 -1.22 -27.85
CA PHE A 289 8.66 -0.58 -28.51
C PHE A 289 9.89 -0.52 -27.59
N PHE A 290 9.69 -0.24 -26.30
CA PHE A 290 10.76 -0.11 -25.32
C PHE A 290 11.38 -1.45 -24.98
N GLY A 291 10.58 -2.51 -24.84
CA GLY A 291 11.05 -3.87 -24.56
C GLY A 291 10.42 -4.93 -25.46
N ARG A 292 10.95 -6.15 -25.45
CA ARG A 292 10.29 -7.29 -26.12
C ARG A 292 9.07 -7.75 -25.32
N LYS A 293 8.36 -8.75 -25.84
CA LYS A 293 7.19 -9.38 -25.20
C LYS A 293 7.45 -9.78 -23.74
N GLU A 294 8.69 -10.11 -23.42
CA GLU A 294 9.18 -10.50 -22.10
C GLU A 294 9.10 -9.36 -21.09
N ILE A 295 9.54 -8.14 -21.45
CA ILE A 295 9.39 -6.95 -20.57
C ILE A 295 7.92 -6.59 -20.42
N ALA A 296 7.12 -6.64 -21.49
CA ALA A 296 5.70 -6.38 -21.41
C ALA A 296 4.98 -7.40 -20.50
N ALA A 297 5.39 -8.67 -20.53
CA ALA A 297 4.87 -9.70 -19.64
C ALA A 297 5.26 -9.41 -18.18
N LEU A 298 6.53 -9.10 -17.91
CA LEU A 298 7.01 -8.72 -16.57
C LEU A 298 6.30 -7.47 -16.03
N PHE A 299 6.11 -6.45 -16.87
CA PHE A 299 5.38 -5.24 -16.53
C PHE A 299 3.95 -5.55 -16.07
N ARG A 300 3.26 -6.48 -16.74
CA ARG A 300 1.91 -6.93 -16.38
C ARG A 300 1.84 -7.76 -15.09
N THR A 301 2.97 -8.11 -14.49
CA THR A 301 3.02 -8.75 -13.16
C THR A 301 3.21 -7.75 -12.02
N LEU A 302 3.43 -6.47 -12.32
CA LEU A 302 3.71 -5.43 -11.32
C LEU A 302 2.42 -4.97 -10.64
N ASN A 303 2.27 -5.24 -9.34
CA ASN A 303 1.18 -4.63 -8.58
C ASN A 303 1.27 -3.08 -8.54
N TYR A 304 0.17 -2.40 -8.17
CA TYR A 304 0.09 -0.94 -8.14
C TYR A 304 1.15 -0.26 -7.26
N ARG A 305 1.66 -0.93 -6.22
CA ARG A 305 2.77 -0.41 -5.40
C ARG A 305 4.07 -0.40 -6.19
N LYS A 306 4.38 -1.48 -6.90
CA LYS A 306 5.56 -1.57 -7.78
C LYS A 306 5.43 -0.60 -8.96
N LEU A 307 4.25 -0.48 -9.56
CA LEU A 307 3.99 0.54 -10.60
C LEU A 307 4.20 1.96 -10.08
N ARG A 308 3.78 2.27 -8.84
CA ARG A 308 4.06 3.57 -8.22
C ARG A 308 5.55 3.80 -7.98
N SER A 309 6.28 2.76 -7.56
CA SER A 309 7.73 2.83 -7.45
C SER A 309 8.39 3.08 -8.81
N LEU A 310 7.95 2.37 -9.86
CA LEU A 310 8.41 2.58 -11.23
C LEU A 310 8.17 4.01 -11.69
N ALA A 311 6.96 4.53 -11.51
CA ALA A 311 6.61 5.91 -11.83
C ALA A 311 7.51 6.93 -11.12
N ASN A 312 7.72 6.76 -9.81
CA ASN A 312 8.59 7.65 -9.03
C ASN A 312 10.02 7.65 -9.55
N ARG A 313 10.57 6.47 -9.88
CA ARG A 313 11.93 6.32 -10.41
C ARG A 313 12.08 6.99 -11.78
N ILE A 314 11.12 6.76 -12.67
CA ILE A 314 11.08 7.41 -13.99
C ILE A 314 10.98 8.94 -13.84
N ASN A 315 10.11 9.43 -12.96
CA ASN A 315 9.96 10.85 -12.68
C ASN A 315 11.18 11.49 -12.02
N SER A 316 11.98 10.73 -11.28
CA SER A 316 13.23 11.24 -10.70
C SER A 316 14.38 11.34 -11.72
N ASN A 317 14.24 10.69 -12.88
CA ASN A 317 15.29 10.67 -13.90
C ASN A 317 15.17 11.89 -14.83
N GLU A 318 16.14 12.81 -14.76
CA GLU A 318 16.14 14.03 -15.59
C GLU A 318 16.16 13.76 -17.10
N ASN A 319 16.76 12.65 -17.54
CA ASN A 319 16.82 12.29 -18.95
C ASN A 319 15.44 11.92 -19.50
N PHE A 320 14.57 11.35 -18.65
CA PHE A 320 13.18 11.06 -19.01
C PHE A 320 12.33 12.33 -19.14
N LYS A 321 12.56 13.32 -18.28
CA LYS A 321 11.85 14.61 -18.35
C LYS A 321 12.16 15.40 -19.62
N LYS A 322 13.39 15.29 -20.14
CA LYS A 322 13.85 16.06 -21.30
C LYS A 322 13.35 15.51 -22.64
N CYS A 323 13.29 14.19 -22.79
CA CYS A 323 12.83 13.57 -24.04
C CYS A 323 12.37 12.13 -23.82
N LYS A 324 11.04 11.91 -23.79
CA LYS A 324 10.44 10.60 -23.51
C LYS A 324 10.84 9.51 -24.52
N LEU A 325 10.93 9.83 -25.82
CA LEU A 325 10.81 8.83 -26.91
C LEU A 325 12.09 8.55 -27.71
N GLU A 326 13.11 9.41 -27.68
CA GLU A 326 14.23 9.32 -28.63
C GLU A 326 15.55 8.77 -28.07
N SER A 327 15.74 8.77 -26.75
CA SER A 327 16.98 8.29 -26.13
C SER A 327 16.95 6.77 -25.90
N ARG A 328 17.85 6.03 -26.57
CA ARG A 328 18.08 4.59 -26.32
C ARG A 328 18.37 4.29 -24.84
N THR A 329 19.03 5.22 -24.15
CA THR A 329 19.32 5.15 -22.71
C THR A 329 18.06 5.16 -21.86
N ASN A 330 17.03 5.93 -22.25
CA ASN A 330 15.76 5.95 -21.52
C ASN A 330 15.05 4.59 -21.65
N ARG A 331 15.01 3.98 -22.84
CA ARG A 331 14.41 2.64 -23.03
C ARG A 331 15.10 1.58 -22.17
N LEU A 332 16.43 1.59 -22.16
CA LEU A 332 17.24 0.70 -21.32
C LEU A 332 16.89 0.86 -19.84
N TYR A 333 16.82 2.09 -19.35
CA TYR A 333 16.44 2.37 -17.97
C TYR A 333 15.02 1.91 -17.64
N PHE A 334 14.05 2.17 -18.51
CA PHE A 334 12.68 1.69 -18.32
C PHE A 334 12.63 0.17 -18.16
N ASN A 335 13.26 -0.56 -19.07
CA ASN A 335 13.28 -2.02 -19.04
C ASN A 335 14.02 -2.57 -17.82
N MET A 336 15.14 -1.95 -17.45
CA MET A 336 15.92 -2.37 -16.28
C MET A 336 15.16 -2.12 -14.97
N GLU A 337 14.40 -1.02 -14.87
CA GLU A 337 13.55 -0.78 -13.71
C GLU A 337 12.38 -1.75 -13.63
N ILE A 338 11.76 -2.12 -14.76
CA ILE A 338 10.75 -3.18 -14.80
C ILE A 338 11.35 -4.52 -14.34
N LEU A 339 12.49 -4.91 -14.90
CA LEU A 339 13.21 -6.13 -14.49
C LEU A 339 13.52 -6.13 -13.00
N LYS A 340 14.10 -5.04 -12.48
CA LYS A 340 14.47 -4.90 -11.07
C LYS A 340 13.25 -5.06 -10.14
N LEU A 341 12.08 -4.55 -10.56
CA LEU A 341 10.85 -4.62 -9.78
C LEU A 341 10.11 -5.97 -9.94
N ALA A 342 10.18 -6.59 -11.11
CA ALA A 342 9.45 -7.83 -11.42
C ALA A 342 10.25 -9.08 -11.04
N ASP A 343 11.53 -9.14 -11.39
CA ASP A 343 12.41 -10.30 -11.28
C ASP A 343 13.85 -9.86 -10.97
N TYR A 344 14.15 -9.74 -9.68
CA TYR A 344 15.42 -9.19 -9.21
C TYR A 344 16.60 -10.11 -9.51
N GLU A 345 16.40 -11.43 -9.54
CA GLU A 345 17.46 -12.38 -9.87
C GLU A 345 17.93 -12.21 -11.32
N LYS A 346 17.00 -12.07 -12.26
CA LYS A 346 17.35 -11.78 -13.67
C LYS A 346 18.02 -10.42 -13.83
N TYR A 347 17.54 -9.40 -13.11
CA TYR A 347 18.19 -8.10 -13.08
C TYR A 347 19.66 -8.21 -12.63
N LEU A 348 19.94 -9.01 -11.60
CA LEU A 348 21.31 -9.27 -11.13
C LEU A 348 22.14 -10.05 -12.15
N SER A 349 21.56 -11.02 -12.84
CA SER A 349 22.24 -11.77 -13.93
C SER A 349 22.74 -10.80 -15.01
N ILE A 350 21.82 -10.00 -15.55
CA ILE A 350 22.13 -8.98 -16.57
C ILE A 350 23.18 -7.98 -16.05
N LYS A 351 23.05 -7.53 -14.79
CA LYS A 351 24.05 -6.64 -14.19
C LYS A 351 25.44 -7.27 -14.14
N ARG A 352 25.55 -8.54 -13.76
CA ARG A 352 26.84 -9.25 -13.70
C ARG A 352 27.44 -9.36 -15.09
N ILE A 353 26.67 -9.82 -16.06
CA ILE A 353 27.10 -9.94 -17.46
C ILE A 353 27.62 -8.60 -17.98
N VAL A 354 26.86 -7.52 -17.79
CA VAL A 354 27.28 -6.18 -18.27
C VAL A 354 28.57 -5.72 -17.58
N LEU A 355 28.73 -5.97 -16.28
CA LEU A 355 29.96 -5.60 -15.56
C LEU A 355 31.17 -6.45 -15.98
N GLN A 356 30.98 -7.74 -16.26
CA GLN A 356 32.02 -8.63 -16.80
C GLN A 356 32.47 -8.14 -18.18
N LEU A 357 31.52 -7.89 -19.09
CA LEU A 357 31.81 -7.37 -20.43
C LEU A 357 32.49 -6.00 -20.42
N ARG A 358 32.25 -5.15 -19.39
CA ARG A 358 32.97 -3.87 -19.20
C ARG A 358 34.41 -4.05 -18.74
N ALA A 359 34.66 -5.06 -17.92
CA ALA A 359 35.95 -5.29 -17.28
C ALA A 359 36.91 -6.08 -18.18
N ASP A 360 36.37 -6.81 -19.16
CA ASP A 360 37.16 -7.62 -20.08
C ASP A 360 38.00 -6.75 -21.03
N LYS A 361 39.32 -6.89 -20.90
CA LYS A 361 40.33 -6.16 -21.68
C LYS A 361 40.46 -6.70 -23.11
N ASN A 362 39.94 -7.89 -23.37
CA ASN A 362 39.95 -8.52 -24.69
C ASN A 362 38.81 -8.02 -25.57
N ILE A 363 37.87 -7.24 -25.03
CA ILE A 363 36.71 -6.71 -25.74
C ILE A 363 36.92 -5.23 -26.08
N THR A 364 36.84 -4.90 -27.37
CA THR A 364 36.86 -3.52 -27.85
C THR A 364 35.50 -3.16 -28.47
N PHE A 365 34.84 -2.16 -27.89
CA PHE A 365 33.53 -1.71 -28.37
C PHE A 365 33.65 -0.55 -29.35
N ILE A 366 33.32 -0.77 -30.62
CA ILE A 366 33.35 0.22 -31.71
C ILE A 366 31.90 0.66 -32.00
N SER A 367 31.64 1.97 -32.00
CA SER A 367 30.30 2.52 -32.31
C SER A 367 30.39 3.49 -33.49
N TYR A 368 29.63 3.24 -34.57
CA TYR A 368 29.61 4.11 -35.75
C TYR A 368 28.41 5.07 -35.72
N GLY A 369 28.65 6.37 -35.45
CA GLY A 369 27.80 7.50 -35.87
C GLY A 369 26.39 7.67 -35.28
N ILE A 370 25.90 8.92 -35.27
CA ILE A 370 24.71 9.41 -34.52
C ILE A 370 23.38 9.35 -35.32
N SER A 371 23.33 8.74 -36.51
CA SER A 371 22.07 8.62 -37.25
C SER A 371 21.31 7.32 -36.92
N THR A 372 20.00 7.33 -37.10
CA THR A 372 19.00 6.34 -36.66
C THR A 372 19.21 4.89 -37.15
N GLN A 373 20.23 4.63 -37.97
CA GLN A 373 20.68 3.31 -38.42
C GLN A 373 22.18 3.11 -38.21
N SER A 374 22.69 3.46 -37.03
CA SER A 374 24.03 3.06 -36.63
C SER A 374 24.09 1.54 -36.42
N ASN A 375 25.10 0.90 -36.99
CA ASN A 375 25.58 -0.41 -36.58
C ASN A 375 26.73 -0.19 -35.60
N GLY A 376 26.80 -1.05 -34.58
CA GLY A 376 27.75 -0.94 -33.49
C GLY A 376 28.33 -2.30 -33.30
N THR A 377 29.62 -2.34 -33.13
CA THR A 377 30.46 -3.48 -33.41
C THR A 377 31.25 -3.83 -32.17
N ILE A 378 31.17 -5.07 -31.71
CA ILE A 378 32.06 -5.60 -30.68
C ILE A 378 33.18 -6.36 -31.37
N ALA A 379 34.41 -5.89 -31.22
CA ALA A 379 35.62 -6.56 -31.69
C ALA A 379 36.26 -7.34 -30.54
N LEU A 380 36.72 -8.55 -30.81
CA LEU A 380 37.33 -9.44 -29.83
C LEU A 380 38.79 -9.71 -30.21
N ASN A 381 39.67 -9.56 -29.22
CA ASN A 381 41.11 -9.72 -29.37
C ASN A 381 41.59 -11.17 -29.09
N SER A 382 40.71 -12.07 -28.66
CA SER A 382 41.03 -13.48 -28.36
C SER A 382 39.84 -14.43 -28.63
N PHE A 383 40.14 -15.73 -28.81
CA PHE A 383 39.16 -16.78 -29.13
C PHE A 383 38.65 -17.58 -27.92
N GLU A 384 39.37 -17.56 -26.79
CA GLU A 384 39.12 -18.50 -25.67
C GLU A 384 37.71 -18.36 -25.07
N ASP A 385 37.15 -17.15 -25.08
CA ASP A 385 35.89 -16.83 -24.39
C ASP A 385 34.73 -16.47 -25.34
N ILE A 386 34.89 -16.65 -26.67
CA ILE A 386 33.91 -16.17 -27.66
C ILE A 386 32.51 -16.79 -27.46
N HIS A 387 32.46 -18.07 -27.11
CA HIS A 387 31.19 -18.79 -26.93
C HIS A 387 30.45 -18.32 -25.68
N GLU A 388 31.17 -18.03 -24.59
CA GLU A 388 30.62 -17.49 -23.35
C GLU A 388 30.09 -16.07 -23.58
N ILE A 389 30.87 -15.22 -24.25
CA ILE A 389 30.47 -13.84 -24.60
C ILE A 389 29.21 -13.83 -25.50
N ILE A 390 29.15 -14.70 -26.52
CA ILE A 390 27.95 -14.82 -27.38
C ILE A 390 26.73 -15.26 -26.56
N GLN A 391 26.91 -16.19 -25.63
CA GLN A 391 25.83 -16.69 -24.78
C GLN A 391 25.31 -15.61 -23.82
N ASP A 392 26.23 -14.87 -23.19
CA ASP A 392 25.95 -13.72 -22.33
C ASP A 392 25.17 -12.63 -23.08
N ILE A 393 25.62 -12.30 -24.30
CA ILE A 393 24.94 -11.33 -25.15
C ILE A 393 23.53 -11.83 -25.54
N LYS A 394 23.38 -13.12 -25.86
CA LYS A 394 22.07 -13.73 -26.14
C LYS A 394 21.13 -13.64 -24.95
N GLU A 395 21.59 -13.90 -23.73
CA GLU A 395 20.79 -13.79 -22.51
C GLU A 395 20.26 -12.37 -22.32
N ILE A 396 21.09 -11.35 -22.53
CA ILE A 396 20.68 -9.94 -22.45
C ILE A 396 19.61 -9.63 -23.50
N THR A 397 19.78 -10.07 -24.75
CA THR A 397 18.91 -9.68 -25.88
C THR A 397 17.44 -10.08 -25.75
N VAL A 398 17.14 -11.04 -24.88
CA VAL A 398 15.76 -11.47 -24.59
C VAL A 398 14.92 -10.33 -24.02
N TYR A 399 15.52 -9.44 -23.23
CA TYR A 399 14.78 -8.41 -22.49
C TYR A 399 14.74 -7.05 -23.17
N PHE A 400 15.38 -6.91 -24.34
CA PHE A 400 15.45 -5.64 -25.03
C PHE A 400 15.12 -5.80 -26.50
N SER A 401 14.47 -4.79 -27.09
CA SER A 401 13.96 -4.78 -28.46
C SER A 401 15.07 -4.67 -29.53
N PHE A 402 16.23 -5.27 -29.29
CA PHE A 402 17.42 -5.19 -30.14
C PHE A 402 17.52 -6.38 -31.10
N LYS A 403 17.95 -6.12 -32.33
CA LYS A 403 18.33 -7.20 -33.27
C LYS A 403 19.79 -7.55 -33.01
N PHE A 404 20.01 -8.76 -32.52
CA PHE A 404 21.33 -9.38 -32.49
C PHE A 404 21.57 -10.07 -33.83
N GLN A 405 22.65 -9.69 -34.52
CA GLN A 405 23.10 -10.36 -35.73
C GLN A 405 24.48 -10.95 -35.47
N ASP A 406 24.53 -12.29 -35.54
CA ASP A 406 25.76 -13.09 -35.52
C ASP A 406 26.49 -12.91 -36.86
N HIS A 407 27.17 -11.77 -37.03
CA HIS A 407 28.17 -11.59 -38.08
C HIS A 407 29.54 -11.68 -37.41
N ILE A 408 30.37 -12.62 -37.85
CA ILE A 408 31.73 -12.80 -37.32
C ILE A 408 32.65 -12.76 -38.52
N ASP A 409 33.31 -11.63 -38.71
CA ASP A 409 34.36 -11.45 -39.70
C ASP A 409 35.70 -11.86 -39.07
N VAL A 410 36.50 -12.60 -39.82
CA VAL A 410 37.76 -13.17 -39.32
C VAL A 410 38.90 -12.56 -40.12
N GLU A 411 39.78 -11.80 -39.47
CA GLU A 411 41.02 -11.33 -40.11
C GLU A 411 42.13 -12.36 -39.95
N ASN A 412 42.58 -12.89 -41.09
CA ASN A 412 43.71 -13.80 -41.17
C ASN A 412 44.95 -13.00 -41.57
N GLN A 413 46.03 -13.08 -40.80
CA GLN A 413 47.36 -12.76 -41.32
C GLN A 413 48.02 -14.05 -41.82
N VAL A 414 48.57 -14.00 -43.03
CA VAL A 414 49.39 -15.07 -43.57
C VAL A 414 50.80 -14.83 -43.06
N ASP A 415 51.29 -15.70 -42.19
CA ASP A 415 52.69 -15.71 -41.82
C ASP A 415 53.51 -16.23 -43.02
N ASN A 416 54.25 -15.31 -43.65
CA ASN A 416 54.96 -15.57 -44.90
C ASN A 416 56.07 -16.62 -44.77
N GLU A 417 56.46 -17.01 -43.55
CA GLU A 417 57.48 -18.03 -43.31
C GLU A 417 56.91 -19.44 -43.16
N THR A 418 55.66 -19.60 -42.70
CA THR A 418 55.08 -20.90 -42.33
C THR A 418 53.88 -21.35 -43.17
N HIS A 419 53.32 -20.47 -44.03
CA HIS A 419 52.10 -20.74 -44.81
C HIS A 419 50.89 -21.17 -43.95
N GLN A 420 50.89 -20.85 -42.66
CA GLN A 420 49.75 -21.06 -41.77
C GLN A 420 48.93 -19.78 -41.69
N MET A 421 47.60 -19.92 -41.77
CA MET A 421 46.68 -18.82 -41.47
C MET A 421 46.64 -18.63 -39.97
N GLU A 422 47.21 -17.54 -39.46
CA GLU A 422 47.08 -17.16 -38.06
C GLU A 422 45.90 -16.18 -37.97
N VAL A 423 44.87 -16.60 -37.24
CA VAL A 423 43.67 -15.80 -37.04
C VAL A 423 43.96 -14.77 -35.96
N THR A 424 44.16 -13.51 -36.34
CA THR A 424 44.72 -12.49 -35.44
C THR A 424 43.65 -11.64 -34.75
N SER A 425 42.42 -11.56 -35.28
CA SER A 425 41.30 -10.89 -34.61
C SER A 425 39.93 -11.32 -35.14
N LEU A 426 38.90 -11.19 -34.29
CA LEU A 426 37.50 -11.35 -34.65
C LEU A 426 36.83 -9.98 -34.74
N LYS A 427 36.25 -9.70 -35.90
CA LYS A 427 35.45 -8.54 -36.17
C LYS A 427 33.96 -8.87 -35.99
N ASP A 428 33.32 -8.10 -35.11
CA ASP A 428 32.01 -7.53 -35.36
C ASP A 428 30.70 -8.23 -34.92
N ILE A 429 30.51 -8.46 -33.62
CA ILE A 429 29.13 -8.69 -33.11
C ILE A 429 28.35 -7.38 -33.20
N SER A 430 27.30 -7.34 -34.04
CA SER A 430 26.59 -6.10 -34.36
C SER A 430 25.35 -5.86 -33.48
N ASN A 431 25.44 -4.91 -32.54
CA ASN A 431 24.29 -4.41 -31.76
C ASN A 431 24.62 -3.09 -31.02
N VAL A 432 24.28 -1.92 -31.60
CA VAL A 432 24.58 -0.61 -30.97
C VAL A 432 23.95 -0.44 -29.60
N ASP A 433 22.80 -1.07 -29.34
CA ASP A 433 22.04 -0.81 -28.13
C ASP A 433 22.53 -1.66 -26.94
N ILE A 434 23.08 -2.85 -27.21
CA ILE A 434 23.86 -3.60 -26.22
C ILE A 434 25.13 -2.84 -25.87
N ILE A 435 25.81 -2.28 -26.88
CA ILE A 435 26.97 -1.41 -26.65
C ILE A 435 26.55 -0.17 -25.84
N THR A 436 25.35 0.36 -26.07
CA THR A 436 24.80 1.48 -25.30
C THR A 436 24.53 1.06 -23.86
N LEU A 437 23.92 -0.11 -23.60
CA LEU A 437 23.75 -0.66 -22.25
C LEU A 437 25.10 -0.84 -21.55
N ILE A 438 26.06 -1.46 -22.24
CA ILE A 438 27.39 -1.72 -21.70
C ILE A 438 28.17 -0.42 -21.48
N LYS A 439 28.08 0.60 -22.34
CA LYS A 439 28.88 1.82 -22.15
C LYS A 439 28.22 2.88 -21.26
N THR A 440 26.90 3.00 -21.30
CA THR A 440 26.21 4.19 -20.80
C THR A 440 25.31 3.93 -19.60
N TYR A 441 24.91 2.67 -19.36
CA TYR A 441 23.98 2.39 -18.28
C TYR A 441 24.68 2.40 -16.92
N ASP A 442 24.27 3.27 -16.01
CA ASP A 442 24.84 3.30 -14.67
C ASP A 442 24.03 2.42 -13.71
N PHE A 443 24.70 1.44 -13.10
CA PHE A 443 24.11 0.53 -12.11
C PHE A 443 24.17 1.06 -10.68
N SER A 444 24.76 2.24 -10.47
CA SER A 444 24.89 2.89 -9.16
C SER A 444 23.72 3.83 -8.81
N ILE A 445 22.77 4.00 -9.75
CA ILE A 445 21.56 4.81 -9.60
C ILE A 445 20.41 4.00 -8.97
#